data_AF-A0A7C5QWR3-F1
#
_entry.id   AF-A0A7C5QWR3-F1
#
_cell.length_a   1.000
_cell.length_b   1.000
_cell.length_c   1.000
_cell.angle_alpha   90.00
_cell.angle_beta   90.00
_cell.angle_gamma   90.00
#
_symmetry.space_group_name_H-M   'P 1'
#
loop_
_entity.id
_entity.type
_entity.pdbx_description
1 polymer ?
#
loop_
_entity_poly.entity_id
_entity_poly.type
_entity_poly.pdbx_seq_one_letter_code
_entity_poly.pdbx_strand_id
1 'polypeptide(L)'
;MGGAMLALAGCATSPFDVDFRNLVGGGLNFSGGSQERLVADRPEPDSRGIISYPSYQVAVAQRGDTLTTLAQRIGLAPAELARFNGLPVTAPLREGELIVLPGRV
;
A
#
# COMPACT_ATOMS: atom_id res chain seq x y z
N MET A 1 -47.83 -26.84 -38.78
CA MET A 1 -47.44 -27.33 -37.44
C MET A 1 -46.03 -27.87 -37.61
N GLY A 2 -44.97 -27.06 -37.43
CA GLY A 2 -44.33 -26.77 -36.14
C GLY A 2 -43.55 -28.02 -35.69
N GLY A 3 -42.25 -28.06 -35.46
CA GLY A 3 -41.18 -27.07 -35.37
C GLY A 3 -39.85 -27.86 -35.25
N ALA A 4 -38.72 -27.18 -35.46
CA ALA A 4 -37.39 -27.74 -35.43
C ALA A 4 -36.99 -28.27 -34.03
N MET A 5 -36.16 -29.32 -33.97
CA MET A 5 -35.32 -29.59 -32.80
C MET A 5 -33.86 -29.80 -33.20
N LEU A 6 -33.04 -28.88 -32.70
CA LEU A 6 -31.59 -28.85 -32.77
C LEU A 6 -30.97 -29.91 -31.84
N ALA A 7 -29.86 -30.50 -32.27
CA ALA A 7 -28.86 -31.03 -31.35
C ALA A 7 -27.46 -30.88 -31.95
N LEU A 8 -27.00 -29.62 -32.06
CA LEU A 8 -25.59 -29.34 -32.31
C LEU A 8 -24.84 -29.60 -31.00
N ALA A 9 -24.24 -30.79 -30.89
CA ALA A 9 -23.38 -31.19 -29.78
C ALA A 9 -22.06 -30.39 -29.83
N GLY A 10 -22.08 -29.17 -29.29
CA GLY A 10 -20.88 -28.40 -28.97
C GLY A 10 -20.44 -28.70 -27.54
N CYS A 11 -19.71 -29.80 -27.34
CA CYS A 11 -19.03 -30.05 -26.07
C CYS A 11 -17.86 -29.07 -25.91
N ALA A 12 -18.13 -27.85 -25.45
CA ALA A 12 -17.11 -27.01 -24.82
C ALA A 12 -16.84 -27.54 -23.40
N THR A 13 -16.27 -28.74 -23.29
CA THR A 13 -15.61 -29.17 -22.05
C THR A 13 -14.22 -28.58 -22.07
N SER A 14 -14.09 -27.38 -21.50
CA SER A 14 -12.84 -26.99 -20.86
C SER A 14 -13.02 -27.25 -19.36
N PRO A 15 -12.48 -28.35 -18.80
CA PRO A 15 -12.63 -28.69 -17.38
C PRO A 15 -11.57 -27.99 -16.51
N PHE A 16 -11.06 -26.85 -16.95
CA PHE A 16 -9.95 -26.15 -16.32
C PHE A 16 -10.26 -24.67 -16.15
N ASP A 17 -11.39 -24.33 -15.53
CA ASP A 17 -11.40 -23.10 -14.75
C ASP A 17 -10.80 -23.44 -13.40
N VAL A 18 -9.47 -23.48 -13.35
CA VAL A 18 -8.71 -23.70 -12.12
C VAL A 18 -8.79 -22.39 -11.34
N ASP A 19 -9.98 -22.04 -10.87
CA ASP A 19 -10.16 -20.87 -10.03
C ASP A 19 -9.55 -21.21 -8.66
N PHE A 20 -8.29 -20.84 -8.51
CA PHE A 20 -7.52 -21.04 -7.29
C PHE A 20 -8.14 -20.33 -6.08
N ARG A 21 -9.05 -19.36 -6.30
CA ARG A 21 -9.81 -18.72 -5.21
C ARG A 21 -10.81 -19.69 -4.58
N ASN A 22 -11.34 -20.62 -5.36
CA ASN A 22 -12.26 -21.65 -4.89
C ASN A 22 -11.55 -22.93 -4.42
N LEU A 23 -10.31 -23.17 -4.89
CA LEU A 23 -9.46 -24.27 -4.46
C LEU A 23 -9.04 -24.14 -2.97
N VAL A 24 -8.88 -22.91 -2.47
CA VAL A 24 -8.70 -22.60 -1.04
C VAL A 24 -10.08 -22.45 -0.37
N GLY A 25 -10.90 -23.50 -0.46
CA GLY A 25 -12.11 -23.69 0.35
C GLY A 25 -13.09 -22.51 0.45
N GLY A 26 -13.39 -21.81 -0.65
CA GLY A 26 -14.43 -20.75 -0.71
C GLY A 26 -14.28 -19.60 0.31
N GLY A 27 -13.12 -19.48 0.96
CA GLY A 27 -12.95 -18.71 2.19
C GLY A 27 -12.54 -17.25 2.02
N LEU A 28 -12.21 -16.82 0.79
CA LEU A 28 -11.79 -15.44 0.51
C LEU A 28 -12.97 -14.62 -0.05
N ASN A 29 -14.12 -14.67 0.61
CA ASN A 29 -15.25 -13.78 0.32
C ASN A 29 -15.02 -12.43 1.01
N PHE A 30 -14.41 -11.46 0.31
CA PHE A 30 -14.29 -10.07 0.77
C PHE A 30 -15.66 -9.33 0.80
N SER A 31 -16.72 -10.02 0.37
CA SER A 31 -18.13 -9.58 0.27
C SER A 31 -18.82 -9.40 1.63
N GLY A 32 -18.23 -9.93 2.72
CA GLY A 32 -18.74 -9.74 4.08
C GLY A 32 -18.25 -8.42 4.67
N GLY A 33 -19.13 -7.43 4.73
CA GLY A 33 -18.88 -6.07 5.24
C GLY A 33 -18.53 -5.99 6.74
N SER A 34 -17.37 -6.49 7.14
CA SER A 34 -16.72 -6.20 8.43
C SER A 34 -15.20 -6.40 8.36
N GLN A 35 -14.56 -5.87 7.31
CA GLN A 35 -13.10 -5.89 7.15
C GLN A 35 -12.41 -4.58 7.57
N GLU A 36 -13.11 -3.67 8.25
CA GLU A 36 -12.53 -2.42 8.73
C GLU A 36 -11.44 -2.65 9.81
N ARG A 37 -11.35 -3.85 10.39
CA ARG A 37 -10.36 -4.15 11.45
C ARG A 37 -9.07 -4.83 10.94
N LEU A 38 -8.96 -5.15 9.64
CA LEU A 38 -7.78 -5.84 9.11
C LEU A 38 -6.61 -4.89 8.79
N VAL A 39 -6.88 -3.59 8.74
CA VAL A 39 -5.85 -2.55 8.65
C VAL A 39 -6.08 -1.63 9.82
N ALA A 40 -5.22 -1.71 10.85
CA ALA A 40 -5.28 -0.75 11.95
C ALA A 40 -5.22 0.67 11.37
N ASP A 41 -6.04 1.59 11.90
CA ASP A 41 -6.01 2.98 11.47
C ASP A 41 -4.59 3.52 11.55
N ARG A 42 -4.13 4.11 10.43
CA ARG A 42 -2.82 4.75 10.38
C ARG A 42 -2.82 5.88 11.41
N PRO A 43 -1.86 5.90 12.35
CA PRO A 43 -1.76 6.99 13.31
C PRO A 43 -1.60 8.33 12.59
N GLU A 44 -2.24 9.37 13.10
CA GLU A 44 -2.12 10.70 12.51
C GLU A 44 -0.70 11.27 12.68
N PRO A 45 -0.17 11.98 11.68
CA PRO A 45 1.10 12.68 11.81
C PRO A 45 1.04 13.80 12.85
N ASP A 46 2.15 14.01 13.57
CA ASP A 46 2.30 15.19 14.44
C ASP A 46 2.42 16.50 13.63
N SER A 47 2.63 17.63 14.33
CA SER A 47 2.78 18.95 13.70
C SER A 47 4.01 19.07 12.77
N ARG A 48 5.00 18.18 12.90
CA ARG A 48 6.18 18.10 12.02
C ARG A 48 5.97 17.11 10.87
N GLY A 49 4.85 16.38 10.88
CA GLY A 49 4.52 15.32 9.94
C GLY A 49 5.10 13.96 10.33
N ILE A 50 5.43 13.71 11.60
CA ILE A 50 6.00 12.44 12.04
C ILE A 50 4.90 11.50 12.51
N ILE A 51 4.93 10.26 12.02
CA ILE A 51 4.09 9.16 12.47
C ILE A 51 4.95 8.21 13.29
N SER A 52 4.50 7.95 14.51
CA SER A 52 5.19 7.06 15.44
C SER A 52 4.53 5.69 15.50
N TYR A 53 5.31 4.66 15.20
CA TYR A 53 4.99 3.27 15.42
C TYR A 53 5.72 2.75 16.67
N PRO A 54 5.30 1.59 17.22
CA PRO A 54 5.96 1.00 18.38
C PRO A 54 7.46 0.78 18.17
N SER A 55 7.89 0.37 16.97
CA SER A 55 9.30 0.04 16.68
C SER A 55 10.04 1.05 15.79
N TYR A 56 9.35 1.96 15.10
CA TYR A 56 9.98 2.91 14.17
C TYR A 56 9.17 4.20 14.03
N GLN A 57 9.76 5.20 13.36
CA GLN A 57 9.08 6.45 13.01
C GLN A 57 9.27 6.72 11.51
N VAL A 58 8.28 7.40 10.93
CA VAL A 58 8.35 7.90 9.56
C VAL A 58 7.94 9.35 9.54
N ALA A 59 8.49 10.13 8.61
CA ALA A 59 8.05 11.49 8.33
C ALA A 59 7.27 11.55 7.02
N VAL A 60 6.16 12.27 7.03
CA VAL A 60 5.31 12.54 5.86
C VAL A 60 5.83 13.79 5.16
N ALA A 61 6.22 13.66 3.90
CA ALA A 61 6.63 14.79 3.07
C ALA A 61 5.43 15.69 2.72
N GLN A 62 5.66 16.99 2.74
CA GLN A 62 4.73 18.02 2.32
C GLN A 62 5.00 18.43 0.87
N ARG A 63 4.04 19.12 0.27
CA ARG A 63 4.17 19.62 -1.10
C ARG A 63 5.38 20.55 -1.22
N GLY A 64 6.30 20.23 -2.13
CA GLY A 64 7.51 21.02 -2.36
C GLY A 64 8.68 20.65 -1.46
N ASP A 65 8.53 19.65 -0.59
CA ASP A 65 9.64 19.15 0.22
C ASP A 65 10.74 18.54 -0.66
N THR A 66 11.94 18.67 -0.15
CA THR A 66 13.11 17.89 -0.53
C THR A 66 13.59 17.13 0.69
N LEU A 67 14.44 16.13 0.50
CA LEU A 67 14.97 15.39 1.63
C LEU A 67 15.74 16.28 2.62
N THR A 68 16.39 17.34 2.12
CA THR A 68 17.07 18.34 2.95
C THR A 68 16.10 19.19 3.78
N THR A 69 15.05 19.72 3.15
CA THR A 69 14.07 20.57 3.87
C THR A 69 13.25 19.76 4.86
N LEU A 70 12.91 18.51 4.53
CA LEU A 70 12.28 17.57 5.45
C LEU A 70 13.18 17.29 6.66
N ALA A 71 14.45 16.96 6.42
CA ALA A 71 15.41 16.68 7.50
C ALA A 71 15.58 17.90 8.44
N GLN A 72 15.66 19.11 7.88
CA GLN A 72 15.71 20.36 8.66
C GLN A 72 14.45 20.56 9.50
N ARG A 73 13.26 20.28 8.95
CA ARG A 73 11.98 20.41 9.68
C ARG A 73 11.92 19.50 10.90
N ILE A 74 12.47 18.29 10.81
CA ILE A 74 12.45 17.30 11.89
C ILE A 74 13.72 17.33 12.77
N GLY A 75 14.71 18.16 12.44
CA GLY A 75 15.95 18.32 13.20
C GLY A 75 17.02 17.23 12.97
N LEU A 76 16.97 16.53 11.83
CA LEU A 76 17.95 15.52 11.45
C LEU A 76 18.98 16.03 10.44
N ALA A 77 20.14 15.40 10.40
CA ALA A 77 21.14 15.65 9.38
C ALA A 77 20.66 15.12 8.01
N PRO A 78 20.59 15.95 6.95
CA PRO A 78 20.13 15.52 5.63
C PRO A 78 20.92 14.33 5.06
N ALA A 79 22.23 14.31 5.27
CA ALA A 79 23.11 13.26 4.77
C ALA A 79 22.82 11.90 5.44
N GLU A 80 22.42 11.89 6.70
CA GLU A 80 22.07 10.67 7.41
C GLU A 80 20.74 10.11 6.89
N LEU A 81 19.72 10.98 6.81
CA LEU A 81 18.41 10.62 6.28
C LEU A 81 18.50 10.11 4.84
N ALA A 82 19.36 10.73 4.03
CA ALA A 82 19.62 10.37 2.64
C ALA A 82 20.19 8.95 2.52
N ARG A 83 21.24 8.67 3.30
CA ARG A 83 21.88 7.35 3.33
C ARG A 83 20.92 6.27 3.82
N PHE A 84 20.09 6.57 4.82
CA PHE A 84 19.14 5.62 5.36
C PHE A 84 18.03 5.25 4.36
N ASN A 85 17.55 6.21 3.58
CA ASN A 85 16.48 5.99 2.60
C ASN A 85 16.99 5.67 1.18
N GLY A 86 18.31 5.67 0.95
CA GLY A 86 18.90 5.44 -0.38
C GLY A 86 18.57 6.54 -1.39
N LEU A 87 18.36 7.77 -0.92
CA LEU A 87 17.98 8.93 -1.73
C LEU A 87 19.09 9.98 -1.75
N PRO A 88 19.23 10.78 -2.83
CA PRO A 88 20.10 11.95 -2.78
C PRO A 88 19.54 13.01 -1.81
N VAL A 89 20.41 13.80 -1.19
CA VAL A 89 20.02 14.86 -0.23
C VAL A 89 19.10 15.92 -0.85
N THR A 90 19.21 16.15 -2.16
CA THR A 90 18.39 17.08 -2.92
C THR A 90 17.20 16.40 -3.62
N ALA A 91 16.89 15.15 -3.29
CA ALA A 91 15.74 14.45 -3.87
C ALA A 91 14.47 15.27 -3.64
N PRO A 92 13.71 15.63 -4.69
CA PRO A 92 12.37 16.17 -4.53
C PRO A 92 11.44 15.07 -4.02
N LEU A 93 10.63 15.39 -3.03
CA LEU A 93 9.68 14.46 -2.42
C LEU A 93 8.27 14.78 -2.92
N ARG A 94 7.47 13.73 -3.07
CA ARG A 94 6.05 13.87 -3.39
C ARG A 94 5.26 14.18 -2.12
N GLU A 95 4.17 14.91 -2.28
CA GLU A 95 3.25 15.16 -1.18
C GLU A 95 2.70 13.82 -0.64
N GLY A 96 2.74 13.65 0.68
CA GLY A 96 2.30 12.43 1.36
C GLY A 96 3.31 11.28 1.36
N GLU A 97 4.48 11.46 0.73
CA GLU A 97 5.53 10.44 0.69
C GLU A 97 6.07 10.14 2.09
N LEU A 98 6.29 8.86 2.40
CA LEU A 98 6.80 8.43 3.70
C LEU A 98 8.31 8.22 3.66
N ILE A 99 9.02 8.96 4.50
CA ILE A 99 10.47 8.84 4.66
C ILE A 99 10.74 8.18 6.01
N VAL A 100 11.49 7.07 5.99
CA VAL A 100 11.80 6.33 7.21
C VAL A 100 12.91 7.05 7.97
N LEU A 101 12.76 7.14 9.29
CA LEU A 101 13.75 7.80 10.14
C LEU A 101 14.76 6.78 10.70
N PRO A 102 16.06 7.12 10.75
CA PRO A 102 17.10 6.24 11.29
C PRO A 102 17.01 6.06 12.81
N GLY A 103 16.32 6.97 13.49
CA GLY A 103 16.14 6.98 14.95
C GLY A 103 14.91 7.78 15.37
N ARG A 104 14.70 7.89 16.68
CA ARG A 104 13.61 8.68 17.24
C ARG A 104 14.00 10.16 17.38
N VAL A 105 13.06 11.06 17.12
CA VAL A 105 13.25 12.53 17.12
C VAL A 105 12.09 13.30 17.73
#